data_AF-A0AAW1YJL9-F1
#
_entry.id   AF-A0AAW1YJL9-F1
#
_cell.length_a   1.000
_cell.length_b   1.000
_cell.length_c   1.000
_cell.angle_alpha   90.00
_cell.angle_beta   90.00
_cell.angle_gamma   90.00
#
_symmetry.space_group_name_H-M   'P 1'
#
loop_
_entity.id
_entity.type
_entity.pdbx_description
1 polymer ?
#
loop_
_entity_poly.entity_id
_entity_poly.type
_entity_poly.pdbx_seq_one_letter_code
_entity_poly.pdbx_strand_id
1 'polypeptide(L)'
;MAGLVAGGAIGVPFNFLYDVIKEVVVKTSMFKPLLDELNSKIDALKPLIDEIDKYNKVLDRREKELKDFKMQMEKGPELIRKCSNISVWKSYKKYKYSNQLLELQNSLQNLLFILSVQQARDVKANLVATKNVENVVQ
;
A
#
# COMPACT_ATOMS: atom_id res chain seq x y z
N MET A 1 16.02 -19.29 -0.69
CA MET A 1 15.11 -18.66 -1.67
C MET A 1 15.54 -17.21 -1.81
N ALA A 2 15.84 -16.81 -3.05
CA ALA A 2 16.69 -15.68 -3.44
C ALA A 2 16.49 -14.38 -2.65
N GLY A 3 17.61 -13.76 -2.30
CA GLY A 3 17.71 -12.49 -1.60
C GLY A 3 17.08 -11.35 -2.40
N LEU A 4 16.12 -10.69 -1.78
CA LEU A 4 15.41 -9.53 -2.31
C LEU A 4 16.12 -8.26 -1.81
N VAL A 5 17.37 -8.06 -2.26
CA VAL A 5 18.14 -6.84 -2.02
C VAL A 5 18.54 -6.25 -3.36
N ALA A 6 17.66 -5.40 -3.89
CA ALA A 6 17.98 -4.35 -4.85
C ALA A 6 16.83 -3.32 -4.76
N GLY A 7 17.17 -2.07 -4.46
CA GLY A 7 16.25 -1.06 -3.92
C GLY A 7 15.03 -0.69 -4.76
N GLY A 8 14.07 -0.05 -4.08
CA GLY A 8 13.30 1.05 -4.66
C GLY A 8 11.82 0.85 -5.04
N ALA A 9 11.30 -0.37 -5.25
CA ALA A 9 9.93 -0.54 -5.77
C ALA A 9 8.98 -1.21 -4.76
N ILE A 10 7.92 -0.50 -4.37
CA ILE A 10 6.83 -1.04 -3.52
C ILE A 10 5.79 -1.80 -4.35
N GLY A 11 5.82 -1.68 -5.68
CA GLY A 11 4.85 -2.30 -6.58
C GLY A 11 4.90 -3.81 -6.61
N VAL A 12 6.06 -4.46 -6.45
CA VAL A 12 6.12 -5.94 -6.42
C VAL A 12 5.30 -6.53 -5.27
N PRO A 13 5.56 -6.18 -3.99
CA PRO A 13 4.75 -6.71 -2.89
C PRO A 13 3.30 -6.20 -2.94
N PHE A 14 3.05 -4.98 -3.44
CA PHE A 14 1.69 -4.46 -3.61
C PHE A 14 0.88 -5.27 -4.63
N ASN A 15 1.43 -5.55 -5.81
CA ASN A 15 0.75 -6.31 -6.86
C ASN A 15 0.45 -7.74 -6.41
N PHE A 16 1.37 -8.36 -5.67
CA PHE A 16 1.11 -9.68 -5.10
C PHE A 16 -0.05 -9.66 -4.09
N LEU A 17 -0.13 -8.62 -3.25
CA LEU A 17 -1.28 -8.42 -2.37
C LEU A 17 -2.58 -8.19 -3.16
N TYR A 18 -2.53 -7.35 -4.20
CA TYR A 18 -3.64 -7.05 -5.10
C TYR A 18 -4.26 -8.33 -5.66
N ASP A 19 -3.44 -9.21 -6.24
CA ASP A 19 -3.88 -10.46 -6.85
C ASP A 19 -4.54 -11.38 -5.82
N VAL A 20 -3.95 -11.52 -4.63
CA VAL A 20 -4.49 -12.36 -3.56
C VAL A 20 -5.83 -11.85 -3.05
N ILE A 21 -6.03 -10.53 -2.96
CA ILE A 21 -7.31 -9.95 -2.56
C ILE A 21 -8.38 -10.28 -3.61
N LYS A 22 -8.08 -10.05 -4.89
CA LYS A 22 -9.01 -10.37 -5.99
C LYS A 22 -9.41 -11.84 -6.00
N GLU A 23 -8.45 -12.72 -5.75
CA GLU A 23 -8.70 -14.16 -5.70
C GLU A 23 -9.60 -14.57 -4.51
N VAL A 24 -9.43 -13.94 -3.35
CA VAL A 24 -10.09 -14.37 -2.10
C VAL A 24 -11.44 -13.70 -1.89
N VAL A 25 -11.62 -12.44 -2.29
CA VAL A 25 -12.89 -11.69 -2.13
C VAL A 25 -14.08 -12.44 -2.73
N VAL A 26 -13.87 -13.13 -3.85
CA VAL A 26 -14.93 -13.89 -4.53
C VAL A 26 -15.26 -15.23 -3.85
N LYS A 27 -14.42 -15.71 -2.93
CA LYS A 27 -14.51 -17.07 -2.34
C LYS A 27 -15.01 -17.10 -0.89
N THR A 28 -14.96 -15.99 -0.15
CA THR A 28 -15.27 -15.98 1.29
C THR A 28 -16.43 -15.06 1.66
N SER A 29 -17.37 -15.56 2.47
CA SER A 29 -18.50 -14.79 2.98
C SER A 29 -18.25 -14.22 4.38
N MET A 30 -17.42 -14.86 5.20
CA MET A 30 -17.24 -14.50 6.62
C MET A 30 -16.62 -13.12 6.83
N PHE A 31 -15.66 -12.75 5.98
CA PHE A 31 -14.94 -11.48 6.05
C PHE A 31 -15.30 -10.56 4.88
N LYS A 32 -16.39 -10.86 4.18
CA LYS A 32 -16.76 -10.18 2.93
C LYS A 32 -16.78 -8.65 3.05
N PRO A 33 -17.42 -8.03 4.07
CA PRO A 33 -17.41 -6.56 4.18
C PRO A 33 -16.00 -5.97 4.31
N LEU A 34 -15.15 -6.56 5.15
CA LEU A 34 -13.77 -6.08 5.36
C LEU A 34 -12.91 -6.26 4.11
N LEU A 35 -13.09 -7.37 3.40
CA LEU A 35 -12.35 -7.68 2.18
C LEU A 35 -12.84 -6.85 0.99
N ASP A 36 -14.13 -6.55 0.89
CA ASP A 36 -14.69 -5.66 -0.14
C ASP A 36 -14.18 -4.21 0.05
N GLU A 37 -14.11 -3.74 1.31
CA GLU A 37 -13.50 -2.45 1.63
C GLU A 37 -12.00 -2.43 1.32
N LEU A 38 -11.27 -3.48 1.71
CA LEU A 38 -9.85 -3.63 1.41
C LEU A 38 -9.60 -3.63 -0.11
N ASN A 39 -10.43 -4.36 -0.87
CA ASN A 39 -10.39 -4.39 -2.32
C ASN A 39 -10.57 -2.99 -2.91
N SER A 40 -11.56 -2.23 -2.43
CA SER A 40 -11.82 -0.86 -2.91
C SER A 40 -10.62 0.07 -2.65
N LYS A 41 -9.99 -0.04 -1.47
CA LYS A 41 -8.78 0.72 -1.11
C LYS A 41 -7.58 0.35 -1.99
N ILE A 42 -7.41 -0.93 -2.26
CA ILE A 42 -6.34 -1.48 -3.11
C ILE A 42 -6.52 -1.05 -4.58
N ASP A 43 -7.75 -1.07 -5.10
CA ASP A 43 -8.06 -0.59 -6.46
C ASP A 43 -7.73 0.91 -6.62
N ALA A 44 -8.10 1.73 -5.63
CA ALA A 44 -7.79 3.17 -5.65
C ALA A 44 -6.28 3.46 -5.59
N LEU A 45 -5.50 2.58 -4.95
CA LEU A 45 -4.06 2.74 -4.76
C LEU A 45 -3.23 2.27 -5.96
N LYS A 46 -3.72 1.30 -6.74
CA LYS A 46 -2.98 0.71 -7.86
C LYS A 46 -2.35 1.73 -8.81
N PRO A 47 -3.07 2.72 -9.36
CA PRO A 47 -2.47 3.69 -10.29
C PRO A 47 -1.38 4.54 -9.62
N LEU A 48 -1.56 4.90 -8.33
CA LEU A 48 -0.59 5.69 -7.57
C LEU A 48 0.71 4.89 -7.35
N ILE A 49 0.60 3.61 -7.02
CA ILE A 49 1.76 2.73 -6.84
C ILE A 49 2.54 2.58 -8.15
N ASP A 50 1.85 2.43 -9.27
CA ASP A 50 2.49 2.34 -10.59
C ASP A 50 3.25 3.62 -10.95
N GLU A 51 2.67 4.79 -10.65
CA GLU A 51 3.36 6.08 -10.81
C GLU A 51 4.55 6.22 -9.86
N ILE A 52 4.40 5.83 -8.59
CA ILE A 52 5.47 5.87 -7.60
C ILE A 52 6.66 5.05 -8.10
N ASP A 53 6.45 3.81 -8.51
CA ASP A 53 7.53 2.95 -9.00
C ASP A 53 8.17 3.47 -10.30
N LYS A 54 7.38 4.12 -11.17
CA LYS A 54 7.89 4.77 -12.38
C LYS A 54 8.84 5.93 -12.06
N TYR A 55 8.47 6.79 -11.10
CA TYR A 55 9.22 8.01 -10.79
C TYR A 55 10.25 7.84 -9.65
N ASN A 56 10.14 6.82 -8.80
CA ASN A 56 11.07 6.58 -7.69
C ASN A 56 12.45 6.07 -8.11
N LYS A 57 12.56 5.43 -9.27
CA LYS A 57 13.85 5.07 -9.85
C LYS A 57 14.77 6.29 -10.05
N VAL A 58 14.22 7.51 -9.97
CA VAL A 58 14.92 8.77 -10.25
C VAL A 58 15.31 9.56 -8.99
N LEU A 59 14.66 9.34 -7.82
CA LEU A 59 14.69 10.33 -6.72
C LEU A 59 15.14 9.86 -5.33
N ASP A 60 15.43 8.57 -5.12
CA ASP A 60 16.05 7.95 -3.90
C ASP A 60 15.56 8.41 -2.49
N ARG A 61 14.45 9.16 -2.40
CA ARG A 61 14.01 9.87 -1.19
C ARG A 61 12.97 9.13 -0.36
N ARG A 62 12.35 8.08 -0.90
CA ARG A 62 11.11 7.50 -0.33
C ARG A 62 11.29 6.17 0.41
N GLU A 63 12.49 5.58 0.42
CA GLU A 63 12.66 4.20 0.91
C GLU A 63 12.45 4.04 2.43
N LYS A 64 12.86 5.03 3.24
CA LYS A 64 12.72 4.98 4.71
C LYS A 64 11.27 5.12 5.18
N GLU A 65 10.50 6.01 4.53
CA GLU A 65 9.09 6.28 4.89
C GLU A 65 8.15 5.15 4.45
N LEU A 66 8.58 4.33 3.46
CA LEU A 66 7.79 3.23 2.90
C LEU A 66 8.11 1.86 3.50
N LYS A 67 9.05 1.78 4.45
CA LYS A 67 9.52 0.50 5.01
C LYS A 67 8.40 -0.27 5.71
N ASP A 68 7.65 0.40 6.57
CA ASP A 68 6.54 -0.22 7.31
C ASP A 68 5.40 -0.60 6.37
N PHE A 69 5.14 0.23 5.36
CA PHE A 69 4.18 -0.08 4.30
C PHE A 69 4.57 -1.36 3.53
N LYS A 70 5.82 -1.46 3.10
CA LYS A 70 6.34 -2.64 2.38
C LYS A 70 6.19 -3.92 3.20
N MET A 71 6.54 -3.87 4.48
CA MET A 71 6.37 -4.99 5.39
C MET A 71 4.90 -5.46 5.49
N GLN A 72 3.95 -4.52 5.51
CA GLN A 72 2.52 -4.87 5.55
C GLN A 72 2.04 -5.50 4.25
N MET A 73 2.55 -5.03 3.10
CA MET A 73 2.25 -5.63 1.78
C MET A 73 2.79 -7.06 1.66
N GLU A 74 3.94 -7.35 2.27
CA GLU A 74 4.52 -8.70 2.29
C GLU A 74 3.74 -9.67 3.20
N LYS A 75 3.18 -9.17 4.31
CA LYS A 75 2.44 -9.99 5.29
C LYS A 75 0.96 -10.17 4.96
N GLY A 76 0.33 -9.18 4.31
CA GLY A 76 -1.08 -9.18 3.96
C GLY A 76 -1.59 -10.42 3.20
N PRO A 77 -0.85 -10.96 2.21
CA PRO A 77 -1.28 -12.13 1.42
C PRO A 77 -1.53 -13.37 2.28
N GLU A 78 -0.64 -13.64 3.25
CA GLU A 78 -0.79 -14.78 4.15
C GLU A 78 -2.00 -14.61 5.07
N LEU A 79 -2.23 -13.38 5.55
CA LEU A 79 -3.39 -13.04 6.36
C LEU A 79 -4.70 -13.28 5.59
N ILE A 80 -4.79 -12.82 4.34
CA ILE A 80 -6.00 -12.95 3.51
C ILE A 80 -6.26 -14.42 3.17
N ARG A 81 -5.23 -15.20 2.85
CA ARG A 81 -5.38 -16.66 2.66
C ARG A 81 -5.81 -17.39 3.93
N LYS A 82 -5.42 -16.91 5.11
CA LYS A 82 -5.94 -17.45 6.37
C LYS A 82 -7.43 -17.12 6.52
N CYS A 83 -7.86 -15.95 6.09
CA CYS A 83 -9.27 -15.52 6.13
C CYS A 83 -10.20 -16.42 5.30
N SER A 84 -9.73 -16.98 4.17
CA SER A 84 -10.53 -17.89 3.35
C SER A 84 -10.66 -19.31 3.92
N ASN A 85 -9.77 -19.72 4.82
CA ASN A 85 -9.68 -21.10 5.32
C ASN A 85 -10.27 -21.29 6.73
N ILE A 86 -10.95 -20.28 7.29
CA ILE A 86 -11.50 -20.36 8.64
C ILE A 86 -12.89 -21.01 8.61
N SER A 87 -12.99 -22.13 9.34
CA SER A 87 -14.28 -22.70 9.71
C SER A 87 -15.07 -21.74 10.61
N VAL A 88 -16.37 -21.60 10.31
CA VAL A 88 -17.36 -20.71 10.95
C VAL A 88 -17.42 -20.80 12.47
N TRP A 89 -16.96 -21.92 13.04
CA TRP A 89 -17.04 -22.24 14.45
C TRP A 89 -15.91 -21.66 15.32
N LYS A 90 -14.91 -20.96 14.75
CA LYS A 90 -13.75 -20.42 15.50
C LYS A 90 -13.88 -18.92 15.77
N SER A 91 -14.76 -18.54 16.71
CA SER A 91 -15.06 -17.15 17.09
C SER A 91 -13.82 -16.32 17.50
N TYR A 92 -12.90 -16.89 18.28
CA TYR A 92 -11.64 -16.22 18.64
C TYR A 92 -10.77 -15.88 17.42
N LYS A 93 -10.72 -16.80 16.44
CA LYS A 93 -9.97 -16.57 15.20
C LYS A 93 -10.61 -15.44 14.38
N LYS A 94 -11.95 -15.37 14.35
CA LYS A 94 -12.67 -14.29 13.68
C LYS A 94 -12.25 -12.93 14.23
N TYR A 95 -12.28 -12.73 15.55
CA TYR A 95 -11.85 -11.48 16.18
C TYR A 95 -10.39 -11.13 15.85
N LYS A 96 -9.48 -12.10 16.01
CA LYS A 96 -8.06 -11.91 15.69
C LYS A 96 -7.84 -11.45 14.26
N TYR A 97 -8.43 -12.13 13.28
CA TYR A 97 -8.21 -11.81 11.87
C TYR A 97 -8.93 -10.53 11.42
N SER A 98 -10.09 -10.21 12.00
CA SER A 98 -10.72 -8.90 11.81
C SER A 98 -9.80 -7.75 12.22
N ASN A 99 -9.17 -7.84 13.40
CA ASN A 99 -8.23 -6.80 13.83
C ASN A 99 -7.01 -6.70 12.91
N GLN A 100 -6.46 -7.83 12.46
CA GLN A 100 -5.33 -7.82 11.53
C GLN A 100 -5.71 -7.25 10.15
N LEU A 101 -6.94 -7.48 9.67
CA LEU A 101 -7.43 -6.86 8.43
C LEU A 101 -7.60 -5.34 8.59
N LEU A 102 -8.10 -4.88 9.76
CA LEU A 102 -8.19 -3.45 10.08
C LEU A 102 -6.81 -2.79 10.14
N GLU A 103 -5.81 -3.46 10.73
CA GLU A 103 -4.42 -2.97 10.74
C GLU A 103 -3.84 -2.83 9.32
N LEU A 104 -4.12 -3.80 8.44
CA LEU A 104 -3.73 -3.72 7.03
C LEU A 104 -4.42 -2.53 6.33
N GLN A 105 -5.73 -2.36 6.53
CA GLN A 105 -6.48 -1.22 5.99
C GLN A 105 -5.93 0.12 6.49
N ASN A 106 -5.62 0.24 7.78
CA ASN A 106 -5.04 1.46 8.38
C ASN A 106 -3.65 1.75 7.81
N SER A 107 -2.86 0.71 7.54
CA SER A 107 -1.54 0.88 6.92
C SER A 107 -1.64 1.41 5.48
N LEU A 108 -2.63 0.94 4.70
CA LEU A 108 -2.93 1.48 3.37
C LEU A 108 -3.35 2.96 3.44
N GLN A 109 -4.19 3.32 4.41
CA GLN A 109 -4.65 4.70 4.61
C GLN A 109 -3.52 5.63 5.05
N ASN A 110 -2.63 5.15 5.92
CA ASN A 110 -1.45 5.89 6.32
C ASN A 110 -0.51 6.15 5.13
N LEU A 111 -0.37 5.19 4.22
CA LEU A 111 0.38 5.43 2.98
C LEU A 111 -0.23 6.57 2.17
N LEU A 112 -1.55 6.54 1.93
CA LEU A 112 -2.23 7.61 1.19
C LEU A 112 -1.96 8.98 1.83
N PHE A 113 -2.01 9.05 3.16
CA PHE A 113 -1.71 10.27 3.90
C PHE A 113 -0.26 10.74 3.66
N ILE A 114 0.73 9.85 3.82
CA ILE A 114 2.15 10.16 3.60
C ILE A 114 2.39 10.65 2.16
N LEU A 115 1.82 9.95 1.17
CA LEU A 115 1.94 10.32 -0.24
C LEU A 115 1.32 11.69 -0.54
N SER A 116 0.16 11.98 0.05
CA SER A 116 -0.51 13.27 -0.12
C SER A 116 0.32 14.43 0.46
N VAL A 117 0.90 14.21 1.65
CA VAL A 117 1.79 15.19 2.29
C VAL A 117 3.07 15.40 1.47
N GLN A 118 3.66 14.33 0.94
CA GLN A 118 4.83 14.42 0.05
C GLN A 118 4.51 15.23 -1.20
N GLN A 119 3.41 14.92 -1.90
CA GLN A 119 2.99 15.63 -3.09
C GLN A 119 2.82 17.14 -2.84
N ALA A 120 2.18 17.51 -1.72
CA ALA A 120 2.03 18.92 -1.34
C ALA A 120 3.39 19.62 -1.10
N ARG A 121 4.36 18.93 -0.49
CA ARG A 121 5.72 19.46 -0.29
C ARG A 121 6.45 19.64 -1.61
N ASP A 122 6.38 18.66 -2.51
CA ASP A 122 7.07 18.69 -3.80
C ASP A 122 6.51 19.81 -4.69
N VAL A 123 5.19 20.00 -4.73
CA VAL A 123 4.55 21.13 -5.42
C VAL A 123 5.07 22.46 -4.87
N LYS A 124 5.13 22.61 -3.54
CA LYS A 124 5.62 23.85 -2.91
C LYS A 124 7.11 24.10 -3.22
N ALA A 125 7.94 23.07 -3.16
CA ALA A 125 9.37 23.17 -3.47
C ALA A 125 9.60 23.59 -4.94
N ASN A 126 8.86 22.98 -5.86
CA ASN A 126 8.92 23.33 -7.28
C ASN A 126 8.48 24.79 -7.52
N LEU A 127 7.41 25.26 -6.88
CA LEU A 127 6.97 26.65 -6.98
C LEU A 127 8.00 27.66 -6.47
N VAL A 128 8.74 27.33 -5.42
CA VAL A 128 9.84 28.18 -4.92
C VAL A 128 10.99 28.19 -5.92
N ALA A 129 11.35 27.03 -6.47
CA ALA A 129 12.41 26.92 -7.46
C ALA A 129 12.09 27.71 -8.74
N THR A 130 10.85 27.63 -9.26
CA THR A 130 10.46 28.38 -10.47
C THR A 130 10.51 29.88 -10.26
N LYS A 131 10.02 30.38 -9.11
CA LYS A 131 10.11 31.82 -8.77
C LYS A 131 11.56 32.31 -8.68
N ASN A 132 12.45 31.51 -8.12
CA ASN A 132 13.86 31.87 -8.04
C ASN A 132 14.51 31.95 -9.43
N VAL A 133 14.13 31.06 -10.35
CA VAL A 133 14.62 31.10 -11.74
C VAL A 133 14.08 32.34 -12.47
N GLU A 134 12.80 32.68 -12.31
CA GLU A 134 12.21 33.90 -12.90
C GLU A 134 12.93 35.17 -12.45
N ASN A 135 13.26 35.28 -11.16
CA ASN A 135 13.97 36.42 -10.58
C ASN A 135 15.45 36.53 -11.03
N VAL A 136 16.06 35.45 -11.54
CA VAL A 136 17.45 35.45 -12.03
C VAL A 136 17.53 35.80 -13.52
N VAL A 137 16.43 35.65 -14.26
CA VAL A 137 16.36 35.91 -15.70
C VAL A 137 15.86 37.33 -16.03
N GLN A 138 15.35 38.07 -15.03
CA GLN A 138 15.00 39.50 -15.11
C GLN A 138 16.16 40.40 -14.66
#